data_AF-A0A2D7PG04-F1
#
_entry.id   AF-A0A2D7PG04-F1
#
_cell.length_a   1.000
_cell.length_b   1.000
_cell.length_c   1.000
_cell.angle_alpha   90.00
_cell.angle_beta   90.00
_cell.angle_gamma   90.00
#
_symmetry.space_group_name_H-M   'P 1'
#
loop_
_entity.id
_entity.type
_entity.pdbx_description
1 polymer ?
#
loop_
_entity_poly.entity_id
_entity_poly.type
_entity_poly.pdbx_seq_one_letter_code
_entity_poly.pdbx_strand_id
1 'polypeptide(L)'
;MGFPFEIITMLASTILGGVMSVWSESRKAKAENERLLITRGEFGLKATKQARDHGLKDKGFAWTRRIIALSSVFAIVIFPKLVAVFYPDVLVTVGYTQFKPGFFFFTKDVEIFKWVTFEGLVITQLDTNLVSAIIGMYFGGSLVKGR
;
A
#
# COMPACT_ATOMS: atom_id res chain seq x y z
N MET A 1 73.81 27.68 31.20
CA MET A 1 73.47 26.26 31.00
C MET A 1 72.30 26.19 30.03
N GLY A 2 72.57 25.87 28.77
CA GLY A 2 71.52 25.71 27.75
C GLY A 2 70.89 24.32 27.88
N PHE A 3 69.56 24.24 27.83
CA PHE A 3 68.87 22.96 27.77
C PHE A 3 69.33 22.17 26.54
N PRO A 4 69.63 20.86 26.67
CA PRO A 4 70.16 20.05 25.57
C PRO A 4 69.10 19.89 24.48
N PHE A 5 69.44 20.33 23.27
CA PHE A 5 68.58 20.32 22.08
C PHE A 5 68.07 18.91 21.72
N GLU A 6 68.83 17.87 22.06
CA GLU A 6 68.48 16.45 21.85
C GLU A 6 67.28 15.98 22.67
N ILE A 7 67.06 16.54 23.87
CA ILE A 7 65.86 16.22 24.67
C ILE A 7 64.62 16.84 24.01
N ILE A 8 64.75 18.04 23.44
CA ILE A 8 63.66 18.74 22.77
C ILE A 8 63.25 18.00 21.49
N THR A 9 64.19 17.48 20.71
CA THR A 9 63.89 16.73 19.48
C THR A 9 63.29 15.35 19.77
N MET A 10 63.73 14.68 20.83
CA MET A 10 63.15 13.41 21.31
C MET A 10 61.72 13.59 21.85
N LEU A 11 61.48 14.66 22.62
CA LEU A 11 60.16 14.98 23.13
C LEU A 11 59.21 15.39 22.00
N ALA A 12 59.68 16.22 21.06
CA ALA A 12 58.90 16.66 19.91
C ALA A 12 58.50 15.51 18.98
N SER A 13 59.41 14.55 18.75
CA SER A 13 59.12 13.36 17.93
C SER A 13 58.14 12.39 18.60
N THR A 14 58.18 12.28 19.93
CA THR A 14 57.19 11.50 20.71
C THR A 14 55.80 12.15 20.68
N ILE A 15 55.73 13.47 20.82
CA ILE A 15 54.47 14.22 20.74
C ILE A 15 53.88 14.16 19.33
N LEU A 16 54.69 14.34 18.28
CA LEU A 16 54.26 14.20 16.89
C LEU A 16 53.80 12.77 16.57
N GLY A 17 54.51 11.75 17.07
CA GLY A 17 54.13 10.35 16.97
C GLY A 17 52.79 10.06 17.64
N GLY A 18 52.56 10.62 18.84
CA GLY A 18 51.29 10.53 19.57
C GLY A 18 50.13 11.24 18.87
N VAL A 19 50.36 12.41 18.26
CA VAL A 19 49.34 13.11 17.49
C VAL A 19 48.99 12.36 16.20
N MET A 20 49.99 11.83 15.50
CA MET A 20 49.79 11.00 14.31
C MET A 20 49.06 9.69 14.61
N SER A 21 49.34 9.03 15.75
CA SER A 21 48.64 7.80 16.15
C SER A 21 47.18 8.07 16.48
N VAL A 22 46.88 9.11 17.27
CA VAL A 22 45.50 9.54 17.58
C VAL A 22 44.75 9.92 16.30
N TRP A 23 45.42 10.61 15.37
CA TRP A 23 44.79 10.97 14.10
C TRP A 23 44.51 9.75 13.22
N SER A 24 45.45 8.81 13.13
CA SER A 24 45.28 7.52 12.42
C SER A 24 44.15 6.68 13.01
N GLU A 25 44.09 6.54 14.33
CA GLU A 25 43.02 5.84 15.03
C GLU A 25 41.66 6.53 14.84
N SER A 26 41.61 7.87 14.90
CA SER A 26 40.36 8.61 14.66
C SER A 26 39.79 8.38 13.26
N ARG A 27 40.64 8.28 12.23
CA ARG A 27 40.20 7.98 10.86
C ARG A 27 39.75 6.53 10.71
N LYS A 28 40.44 5.59 11.34
CA LYS A 28 40.04 4.17 11.35
C LYS A 28 38.69 3.99 12.04
N ALA A 29 38.48 4.63 13.19
CA ALA A 29 37.21 4.61 13.91
C ALA A 29 36.06 5.20 13.09
N LYS A 30 36.30 6.30 12.36
CA LYS A 30 35.28 6.85 11.43
C LYS A 30 34.93 5.88 10.31
N ALA A 31 35.93 5.26 9.67
CA ALA A 31 35.71 4.28 8.61
C ALA A 31 34.98 3.02 9.11
N GLU A 32 35.28 2.57 10.32
CA GLU A 32 34.58 1.45 10.97
C GLU A 32 33.12 1.81 11.29
N ASN A 33 32.87 3.02 11.78
CA ASN A 33 31.53 3.50 12.06
C ASN A 33 30.68 3.60 10.77
N GLU A 34 31.26 4.11 9.68
CA GLU A 34 30.60 4.12 8.36
C GLU A 34 30.26 2.70 7.86
N ARG A 35 31.18 1.73 8.03
CA ARG A 35 30.92 0.32 7.69
C ARG A 35 29.80 -0.28 8.54
N LEU A 36 29.75 0.04 9.82
CA LEU A 36 28.68 -0.40 10.71
C LEU A 36 27.33 0.21 10.31
N LEU A 37 27.29 1.48 9.89
CA LEU A 37 26.08 2.12 9.37
C LEU A 37 25.59 1.46 8.09
N ILE A 38 26.49 1.17 7.14
CA ILE A 38 26.16 0.43 5.91
C ILE A 38 25.63 -0.97 6.25
N THR A 39 26.30 -1.69 7.15
CA THR A 39 25.88 -3.04 7.57
C THR A 39 24.50 -3.03 8.21
N ARG A 40 24.18 -2.05 9.07
CA ARG A 40 22.84 -1.88 9.63
C ARG A 40 21.80 -1.59 8.55
N GLY A 41 22.14 -0.75 7.57
CA GLY A 41 21.29 -0.48 6.41
C GLY A 41 21.02 -1.73 5.57
N GLU A 42 22.06 -2.53 5.31
CA GLU A 42 21.94 -3.80 4.60
C GLU A 42 21.07 -4.82 5.34
N PHE A 43 21.18 -4.91 6.67
CA PHE A 43 20.32 -5.77 7.47
C PHE A 43 18.85 -5.35 7.39
N GLY A 44 18.55 -4.05 7.48
CA GLY A 44 17.20 -3.53 7.32
C GLY A 44 16.63 -3.80 5.93
N LEU A 45 17.44 -3.61 4.88
CA LEU A 45 17.06 -3.92 3.50
C LEU A 45 16.84 -5.43 3.27
N LYS A 46 17.67 -6.30 3.86
CA LYS A 46 17.50 -7.75 3.78
C LYS A 46 16.22 -8.21 4.49
N ALA A 47 15.94 -7.68 5.68
CA ALA A 47 14.73 -8.01 6.43
C ALA A 47 13.45 -7.56 5.69
N THR A 48 13.44 -6.33 5.16
CA THR A 48 12.31 -5.81 4.37
C THR A 48 12.14 -6.55 3.04
N LYS A 49 13.24 -6.89 2.34
CA LYS A 49 13.19 -7.74 1.14
C LYS A 49 12.66 -9.14 1.47
N GLN A 50 13.12 -9.78 2.55
CA GLN A 50 12.61 -11.10 2.96
C GLN A 50 11.11 -11.06 3.25
N ALA A 51 10.63 -10.04 3.96
CA ALA A 51 9.21 -9.88 4.26
C ALA A 51 8.36 -9.69 2.98
N ARG A 52 8.83 -8.86 2.04
CA ARG A 52 8.21 -8.73 0.71
C ARG A 52 8.24 -10.06 -0.03
N ASP A 53 9.39 -10.71 -0.14
CA ASP A 53 9.55 -11.94 -0.91
C ASP A 53 8.76 -13.11 -0.35
N HIS A 54 8.58 -13.21 0.97
CA HIS A 54 7.71 -14.21 1.59
C HIS A 54 6.24 -14.01 1.17
N GLY A 55 5.71 -12.78 1.31
CA GLY A 55 4.34 -12.47 0.88
C GLY A 55 4.12 -12.61 -0.64
N LEU A 56 5.19 -12.53 -1.44
CA LEU A 56 5.16 -12.73 -2.89
C LEU A 56 5.24 -14.21 -3.30
N LYS A 57 5.92 -15.05 -2.50
CA LYS A 57 6.16 -16.47 -2.79
C LYS A 57 5.03 -17.40 -2.35
N ASP A 58 4.10 -16.96 -1.51
CA ASP A 58 2.90 -17.72 -1.19
C ASP A 58 1.94 -17.81 -2.39
N LYS A 59 2.24 -18.74 -3.30
CA LYS A 59 1.39 -19.09 -4.44
C LYS A 59 -0.02 -19.48 -3.99
N GLY A 60 -0.15 -20.09 -2.81
CA GLY A 60 -1.43 -20.40 -2.17
C GLY A 60 -2.24 -19.16 -1.83
N PHE A 61 -1.63 -18.15 -1.21
CA PHE A 61 -2.32 -16.91 -0.83
C PHE A 61 -2.79 -16.11 -2.05
N ALA A 62 -1.97 -16.04 -3.09
CA ALA A 62 -2.35 -15.39 -4.35
C ALA A 62 -3.51 -16.12 -5.06
N TRP A 63 -3.54 -17.46 -4.98
CA TRP A 63 -4.61 -18.29 -5.54
C TRP A 63 -5.93 -18.14 -4.76
N THR A 64 -5.88 -18.19 -3.42
CA THR A 64 -7.06 -17.98 -2.57
C THR A 64 -7.69 -16.61 -2.81
N ARG A 65 -6.88 -15.55 -2.95
CA ARG A 65 -7.40 -14.21 -3.27
C ARG A 65 -8.10 -14.14 -4.64
N ARG A 66 -7.60 -14.88 -5.64
CA ARG A 66 -8.24 -14.95 -6.96
C ARG A 66 -9.57 -15.70 -6.90
N ILE A 67 -9.63 -16.80 -6.15
CA ILE A 67 -10.88 -17.55 -5.96
C ILE A 67 -11.93 -16.66 -5.29
N ILE A 68 -11.58 -15.97 -4.20
CA ILE A 68 -12.51 -15.08 -3.50
C ILE A 68 -13.01 -13.96 -4.42
N ALA A 69 -12.11 -13.34 -5.19
CA ALA A 69 -12.49 -12.30 -6.14
C ALA A 69 -13.45 -12.85 -7.23
N LEU A 70 -13.14 -14.01 -7.81
CA LEU A 70 -13.98 -14.65 -8.82
C LEU A 70 -15.34 -15.07 -8.27
N SER A 71 -15.38 -15.63 -7.05
CA SER A 71 -16.64 -16.04 -6.42
C SER A 71 -17.52 -14.85 -6.07
N SER A 72 -16.94 -13.75 -5.58
CA SER A 72 -17.68 -12.51 -5.30
C SER A 72 -18.22 -11.86 -6.58
N VAL A 73 -17.42 -11.78 -7.65
CA VAL A 73 -17.89 -11.27 -8.95
C VAL A 73 -19.00 -12.14 -9.51
N PHE A 74 -18.86 -13.47 -9.40
CA PHE A 74 -19.91 -14.40 -9.81
C PHE A 74 -21.20 -14.17 -9.02
N ALA A 75 -21.15 -14.06 -7.69
CA ALA A 75 -22.32 -13.88 -6.84
C ALA A 75 -23.01 -12.51 -7.00
N ILE A 76 -22.26 -11.45 -7.28
CA ILE A 76 -22.80 -10.08 -7.39
C ILE A 76 -23.29 -9.79 -8.81
N VAL A 77 -22.55 -10.24 -9.84
CA VAL A 77 -22.80 -9.81 -11.23
C VAL A 77 -23.50 -10.89 -12.05
N ILE A 78 -23.00 -12.13 -11.96
CA ILE A 78 -23.43 -13.21 -12.84
C ILE A 78 -24.67 -13.87 -12.27
N PHE A 79 -24.74 -14.06 -10.95
CA PHE A 79 -25.85 -14.73 -10.29
C PHE A 79 -27.18 -13.99 -10.49
N PRO A 80 -27.31 -12.66 -10.31
CA PRO A 80 -28.56 -11.96 -10.61
C PRO A 80 -28.95 -12.03 -12.09
N LYS A 81 -27.97 -12.06 -13.01
CA LYS A 81 -28.22 -12.25 -14.45
C LYS A 81 -28.77 -13.64 -14.76
N LEU A 82 -28.21 -14.68 -14.15
CA LEU A 82 -28.70 -16.04 -14.29
C LEU A 82 -30.12 -16.18 -13.71
N VAL A 83 -30.37 -15.60 -12.54
CA VAL A 83 -31.71 -15.60 -11.92
C VAL A 83 -32.71 -14.90 -12.83
N ALA A 84 -32.38 -13.75 -13.41
CA ALA A 84 -33.28 -13.05 -14.34
C ALA A 84 -33.53 -13.81 -15.66
N VAL A 85 -32.59 -14.65 -16.11
CA VAL A 85 -32.75 -15.48 -17.32
C VAL A 85 -33.60 -16.73 -17.05
N PHE A 86 -33.41 -17.39 -15.91
CA PHE A 86 -34.14 -18.63 -15.58
C PHE A 86 -35.48 -18.38 -14.87
N TYR A 87 -35.62 -17.24 -14.18
CA TYR A 87 -36.83 -16.85 -13.45
C TYR A 87 -37.16 -15.37 -13.74
N PRO A 88 -37.74 -15.07 -14.92
CA PRO A 88 -38.02 -13.70 -15.35
C PRO A 88 -39.08 -12.98 -14.51
N ASP A 89 -39.93 -13.72 -13.79
CA ASP A 89 -41.03 -13.18 -12.97
C ASP A 89 -40.59 -12.72 -11.57
N VAL A 90 -39.30 -12.81 -11.24
CA VAL A 90 -38.79 -12.37 -9.94
C VAL A 90 -38.75 -10.84 -9.89
N LEU A 91 -39.67 -10.27 -9.11
CA LEU A 91 -39.76 -8.82 -8.89
C LEU A 91 -38.53 -8.30 -8.15
N VAL A 92 -37.73 -7.46 -8.82
CA VAL A 92 -36.60 -6.75 -8.20
C VAL A 92 -37.05 -5.33 -7.89
N THR A 93 -37.17 -5.01 -6.60
CA THR A 93 -37.55 -3.67 -6.15
C THR A 93 -36.29 -2.85 -5.94
N VAL A 94 -36.18 -1.71 -6.64
CA VAL A 94 -35.05 -0.79 -6.46
C VAL A 94 -35.58 0.56 -6.01
N GLY A 95 -35.00 1.07 -4.93
CA GLY A 95 -35.27 2.42 -4.43
C GLY A 95 -34.34 3.42 -5.11
N TYR A 96 -34.88 4.40 -5.82
CA TYR A 96 -34.13 5.55 -6.32
C TYR A 96 -34.73 6.83 -5.72
N THR A 97 -33.86 7.73 -5.24
CA THR A 97 -34.26 9.05 -4.76
C THR A 97 -34.50 9.95 -5.98
N GLN A 98 -35.76 10.34 -6.23
CA GLN A 98 -36.07 11.34 -7.25
C GLN A 98 -36.08 12.73 -6.62
N PHE A 99 -35.16 13.58 -7.06
CA PHE A 99 -35.18 15.01 -6.72
C PHE A 99 -36.24 15.70 -7.59
N LYS A 100 -37.39 16.04 -7.00
CA LYS A 100 -38.40 16.89 -7.61
C LYS A 100 -38.25 18.30 -7.06
N PRO A 101 -37.55 19.21 -7.76
CA PRO A 101 -37.47 20.59 -7.32
C PRO A 101 -38.86 21.21 -7.31
N GLY A 102 -39.24 21.80 -6.19
CA GLY A 102 -40.48 22.55 -6.05
C GLY A 102 -40.49 23.79 -6.94
N PHE A 103 -41.67 24.20 -7.42
CA PHE A 103 -41.80 25.47 -8.13
C PHE A 103 -41.91 26.62 -7.13
N PHE A 104 -40.87 27.47 -7.11
CA PHE A 104 -40.84 28.81 -6.52
C PHE A 104 -41.57 28.97 -5.17
N PHE A 105 -40.92 28.60 -4.06
CA PHE A 105 -41.36 28.81 -2.66
C PHE A 105 -42.74 28.23 -2.24
N PHE A 106 -43.59 27.75 -3.16
CA PHE A 106 -44.94 27.28 -2.87
C PHE A 106 -45.02 25.77 -2.54
N THR A 107 -44.00 25.00 -2.90
CA THR A 107 -43.91 23.56 -2.61
C THR A 107 -42.56 23.27 -1.97
N LYS A 108 -42.54 22.60 -0.81
CA LYS A 108 -41.30 22.13 -0.19
C LYS A 108 -40.59 21.17 -1.14
N ASP A 109 -39.27 21.30 -1.25
CA ASP A 109 -38.42 20.25 -1.81
C ASP A 109 -38.57 19.03 -0.91
N VAL A 110 -39.24 18.00 -1.42
CA VAL A 110 -39.40 16.73 -0.71
C VAL A 110 -38.65 15.67 -1.49
N GLU A 111 -37.60 15.12 -0.87
CA GLU A 111 -37.00 13.87 -1.31
C GLU A 111 -37.99 12.74 -1.04
N ILE A 112 -38.66 12.27 -2.09
CA ILE A 112 -39.60 11.15 -1.99
C ILE A 112 -38.86 9.88 -2.39
N PHE A 113 -38.67 8.97 -1.43
CA PHE A 113 -38.25 7.60 -1.72
C PHE A 113 -39.37 6.88 -2.45
N LYS A 114 -39.25 6.74 -3.77
CA LYS A 114 -40.20 5.95 -4.56
C LYS A 114 -39.62 4.56 -4.78
N TRP A 115 -40.32 3.56 -4.25
CA TRP A 115 -40.07 2.16 -4.58
C TRP A 115 -40.68 1.89 -5.95
N VAL A 116 -39.83 1.60 -6.94
CA VAL A 116 -40.27 1.18 -8.26
C VAL A 116 -39.89 -0.29 -8.41
N THR A 117 -40.90 -1.13 -8.57
CA THR A 117 -40.75 -2.54 -8.92
C THR A 117 -40.50 -2.62 -10.41
N PHE A 118 -39.32 -3.12 -10.78
CA PHE A 118 -39.04 -3.43 -12.17
C PHE A 118 -39.20 -4.93 -12.36
N GLU A 119 -39.83 -5.32 -13.46
CA GLU A 119 -39.91 -6.71 -13.91
C GLU A 119 -38.72 -6.97 -14.87
N GLY A 120 -37.94 -8.01 -14.60
CA GLY A 120 -36.79 -8.41 -15.42
C GLY A 120 -35.40 -7.96 -14.93
N LEU A 121 -34.41 -8.03 -15.82
CA LEU A 121 -33.00 -7.81 -15.51
C LEU A 121 -32.70 -6.35 -15.17
N VAL A 122 -32.65 -6.02 -13.88
CA VAL A 122 -32.23 -4.69 -13.42
C VAL A 122 -30.76 -4.72 -13.03
N ILE A 123 -29.91 -4.05 -13.81
CA ILE A 123 -28.56 -3.71 -13.37
C ILE A 123 -28.66 -2.43 -12.56
N THR A 124 -28.43 -2.49 -11.25
CA THR A 124 -28.51 -1.30 -10.41
C THR A 124 -27.22 -0.47 -10.52
N GLN A 125 -27.33 0.81 -10.20
CA GLN A 125 -26.15 1.69 -10.13
C GLN A 125 -25.19 1.26 -9.00
N LEU A 126 -25.71 0.63 -7.95
CA LEU A 126 -24.92 0.02 -6.89
C LEU A 126 -24.04 -1.12 -7.43
N ASP A 127 -24.59 -2.02 -8.25
CA ASP A 127 -23.86 -3.17 -8.80
C ASP A 127 -22.70 -2.69 -9.68
N THR A 128 -22.93 -1.68 -10.52
CA THR A 128 -21.90 -1.12 -11.41
C THR A 128 -20.78 -0.44 -10.61
N ASN A 129 -21.11 0.30 -9.56
CA ASN A 129 -20.14 0.96 -8.69
C ASN A 129 -19.33 -0.05 -7.87
N LEU A 130 -19.99 -1.07 -7.32
CA LEU A 130 -19.35 -2.13 -6.52
C LEU A 130 -18.38 -2.95 -7.37
N VAL A 131 -18.76 -3.30 -8.59
CA VAL A 131 -17.88 -4.00 -9.55
C VAL A 131 -16.67 -3.16 -9.91
N SER A 132 -16.87 -1.86 -10.18
CA SER A 132 -15.78 -0.93 -10.48
C SER A 132 -14.79 -0.80 -9.31
N ALA A 133 -15.29 -0.78 -8.07
CA ALA A 133 -14.46 -0.75 -6.87
C ALA A 133 -13.64 -2.04 -6.67
N ILE A 134 -14.24 -3.22 -6.88
CA ILE A 134 -13.55 -4.51 -6.76
C ILE A 134 -12.47 -4.65 -7.83
N ILE A 135 -12.79 -4.28 -9.08
CA ILE A 135 -11.83 -4.27 -10.20
C ILE A 135 -10.69 -3.30 -9.90
N GLY A 136 -11.00 -2.08 -9.45
CA GLY A 136 -10.00 -1.08 -9.05
C GLY A 136 -9.09 -1.56 -7.92
N MET A 137 -9.62 -2.24 -6.91
CA MET A 137 -8.84 -2.82 -5.81
C MET A 137 -7.95 -3.98 -6.27
N TYR A 138 -8.46 -4.86 -7.13
CA TYR A 138 -7.71 -6.00 -7.67
C TYR A 138 -6.55 -5.53 -8.56
N PHE A 139 -6.81 -4.62 -9.50
CA PHE A 139 -5.76 -4.08 -10.38
C PHE A 139 -4.85 -3.08 -9.65
N GLY A 140 -5.38 -2.26 -8.74
CA GLY A 140 -4.61 -1.32 -7.91
C GLY A 140 -3.60 -2.02 -6.99
N GLY A 141 -3.99 -3.13 -6.36
CA GLY A 141 -3.07 -3.96 -5.58
C GLY A 141 -2.01 -4.68 -6.43
N SER A 142 -2.30 -4.94 -7.71
CA SER A 142 -1.33 -5.52 -8.65
C SER A 142 -0.31 -4.51 -9.16
N LEU A 143 -0.65 -3.22 -9.26
CA LEU A 143 0.25 -2.15 -9.69
C LEU A 143 1.34 -1.84 -8.65
N VAL A 144 1.02 -1.95 -7.35
CA VAL A 144 2.01 -1.81 -6.25
C VAL A 144 3.08 -2.92 -6.30
N LYS A 145 2.78 -4.05 -6.95
CA LYS A 145 3.71 -5.17 -7.15
C LYS A 145 4.79 -4.87 -8.22
N GLY A 146 4.61 -3.82 -9.03
CA GLY A 146 5.44 -3.48 -10.18
C GLY A 146 6.71 -2.65 -9.91
N ARG A 147 7.10 -2.43 -8.63
CA ARG A 147 8.36 -1.79 -8.26
C ARG A 147 9.06 -2.47 -7.10
#